data_AF-A0A4V1HER0-F1
#
_entry.id   AF-A0A4V1HER0-F1
#
_cell.length_a   1.000
_cell.length_b   1.000
_cell.length_c   1.000
_cell.angle_alpha   90.00
_cell.angle_beta   90.00
_cell.angle_gamma   90.00
#
_symmetry.space_group_name_H-M   'P 1'
#
loop_
_entity.id
_entity.type
_entity.pdbx_description
1 polymer ?
#
loop_
_entity_poly.entity_id
_entity_poly.type
_entity_poly.pdbx_seq_one_letter_code
_entity_poly.pdbx_strand_id
1 'polypeptide(L)'
;MTEKWILTWPDAEEWASLPVRLAGWRRASVAWLIAVATTGGAFIADRGWETPDVEAWEGPFRVVDMLGLSAMFLSMAFALGGWVLGGRAVVAAPLVLAYAAVPHAVDHYDSAWVWWTGAGAAALWACVQAATSARQLGAVRALARRSATGRTAELEDGARATMGAAGRGSLYWAAGLSGVAAVGWAATVGVLDGELGRTATELEGGSFSDVLATGAVAAAILALGQWLHWAWRAVSRAVVGPVIWQVPTGPGPVMDLPSPGEGRAGRLSWRQARTVPGCSCIEDWRRAEPDEDEESMEGCGVPAAEYCPRHGIDQVNALSPEQFRSRVAESWLWDPESPEPDPNAPGVVRSLLVGFAGHAHLGFPGRLTNGHVRVDPVTALFPEERTSSDREDEDLEGDSPRRPTHGVLDRIDLRPAGLYGEAVRYRHGRAWFDGEGAADPSGSSGAGSGTAPTATRS
;
A
#
# COMPACT_ATOMS: atom_id res chain seq x y z
N MET A 1 -9.38 -15.04 25.96
CA MET A 1 -9.50 -16.14 25.00
C MET A 1 -8.52 -15.87 23.87
N THR A 2 -7.63 -16.81 23.56
CA THR A 2 -6.72 -16.74 22.42
C THR A 2 -7.56 -16.85 21.13
N GLU A 3 -7.61 -15.77 20.37
CA GLU A 3 -8.27 -15.76 19.06
C GLU A 3 -7.42 -16.58 18.08
N LYS A 4 -8.01 -17.64 17.52
CA LYS A 4 -7.35 -18.48 16.52
C LYS A 4 -7.56 -17.90 15.13
N TRP A 5 -6.47 -17.73 14.40
CA TRP A 5 -6.47 -17.19 13.05
C TRP A 5 -6.34 -18.32 12.02
N ILE A 6 -7.13 -18.26 10.95
CA ILE A 6 -7.15 -19.29 9.90
C ILE A 6 -6.00 -19.04 8.93
N LEU A 7 -5.20 -20.08 8.68
CA LEU A 7 -4.13 -20.03 7.69
C LEU A 7 -4.69 -20.32 6.29
N THR A 8 -4.47 -19.39 5.37
CA THR A 8 -4.95 -19.45 3.99
C THR A 8 -3.78 -19.47 3.00
N TRP A 9 -3.92 -20.27 1.96
CA TRP A 9 -2.88 -20.55 0.99
C TRP A 9 -3.44 -20.43 -0.44
N PRO A 10 -3.61 -19.21 -0.98
CA PRO A 10 -4.17 -19.00 -2.32
C PRO A 10 -3.15 -19.32 -3.40
N ASP A 11 -3.58 -19.84 -4.55
CA ASP A 11 -2.69 -20.02 -5.70
C ASP A 11 -2.27 -18.67 -6.30
N ALA A 12 -1.14 -18.62 -7.02
CA ALA A 12 -0.61 -17.39 -7.61
C ALA A 12 -1.61 -16.75 -8.58
N GLU A 13 -2.27 -17.54 -9.42
CA GLU A 13 -3.29 -17.06 -10.34
C GLU A 13 -4.53 -16.53 -9.61
N GLU A 14 -4.98 -17.23 -8.56
CA GLU A 14 -6.13 -16.78 -7.77
C GLU A 14 -5.84 -15.46 -7.04
N TRP A 15 -4.63 -15.31 -6.50
CA TRP A 15 -4.16 -14.09 -5.84
C TRP A 15 -4.04 -12.92 -6.83
N ALA A 16 -3.45 -13.16 -8.00
CA ALA A 16 -3.30 -12.17 -9.08
C ALA A 16 -4.63 -11.76 -9.72
N SER A 17 -5.66 -12.61 -9.62
CA SER A 17 -7.00 -12.35 -10.16
C SER A 17 -7.84 -11.39 -9.30
N LEU A 18 -7.38 -11.07 -8.08
CA LEU A 18 -8.12 -10.17 -7.20
C LEU A 18 -8.28 -8.79 -7.86
N PRO A 19 -9.49 -8.19 -7.81
CA PRO A 19 -9.70 -6.87 -8.40
C PRO A 19 -8.77 -5.83 -7.79
N VAL A 20 -8.04 -5.10 -8.62
CA VAL A 20 -7.25 -3.93 -8.24
C VAL A 20 -8.05 -2.65 -8.52
N ARG A 21 -7.82 -1.61 -7.73
CA ARG A 21 -8.48 -0.31 -7.94
C ARG A 21 -7.76 0.53 -8.98
N LEU A 22 -8.52 1.50 -9.48
CA LEU A 22 -7.95 2.65 -10.17
C LEU A 22 -6.92 3.34 -9.27
N ALA A 23 -5.86 3.85 -9.89
CA ALA A 23 -4.86 4.67 -9.24
C ALA A 23 -5.49 5.77 -8.37
N GLY A 24 -4.91 6.00 -7.18
CA GLY A 24 -5.44 6.96 -6.20
C GLY A 24 -5.62 8.35 -6.78
N TRP A 25 -4.67 8.80 -7.61
CA TRP A 25 -4.73 10.09 -8.30
C TRP A 25 -5.91 10.16 -9.27
N ARG A 26 -6.16 9.14 -10.10
CA ARG A 26 -7.32 9.13 -11.04
C ARG A 26 -8.64 9.30 -10.28
N ARG A 27 -8.78 8.61 -9.14
CA ARG A 27 -9.97 8.70 -8.28
C ARG A 27 -10.16 10.10 -7.71
N ALA A 28 -9.07 10.71 -7.25
CA ALA A 28 -9.05 12.06 -6.71
C ALA A 28 -9.34 13.10 -7.79
N SER A 29 -8.70 12.98 -8.97
CA SER A 29 -8.87 13.90 -10.09
C SER A 29 -10.31 13.95 -10.59
N VAL A 30 -11.02 12.82 -10.68
CA VAL A 30 -12.45 12.85 -11.09
C VAL A 30 -13.30 13.60 -10.07
N ALA A 31 -13.12 13.31 -8.76
CA ALA A 31 -13.88 14.00 -7.71
C ALA A 31 -13.57 15.52 -7.67
N TRP A 32 -12.30 15.87 -7.86
CA TRP A 32 -11.82 17.24 -7.96
C TRP A 32 -12.37 17.96 -9.20
N LEU A 33 -12.35 17.34 -10.38
CA LEU A 33 -12.90 17.90 -11.61
C LEU A 33 -14.40 18.15 -11.51
N ILE A 34 -15.15 17.25 -10.85
CA ILE A 34 -16.58 17.48 -10.58
C ILE A 34 -16.75 18.75 -9.75
N ALA A 35 -15.96 18.93 -8.69
CA ALA A 35 -16.04 20.13 -7.86
C ALA A 35 -15.64 21.40 -8.63
N VAL A 36 -14.53 21.38 -9.38
CA VAL A 36 -14.10 22.52 -10.21
C VAL A 36 -15.16 22.91 -11.24
N ALA A 37 -15.72 21.93 -11.95
CA ALA A 37 -16.78 22.17 -12.94
C ALA A 37 -18.05 22.70 -12.28
N THR A 38 -18.40 22.22 -11.07
CA THR A 38 -19.57 22.68 -10.33
C THR A 38 -19.38 24.12 -9.84
N THR A 39 -18.25 24.43 -9.20
CA THR A 39 -17.94 25.78 -8.72
C THR A 39 -17.86 26.77 -9.88
N GLY A 40 -17.19 26.41 -10.98
CA GLY A 40 -17.14 27.25 -12.19
C GLY A 40 -18.51 27.42 -12.85
N GLY A 41 -19.31 26.35 -12.92
CA GLY A 41 -20.67 26.40 -13.45
C GLY A 41 -21.61 27.26 -12.60
N ALA A 42 -21.48 27.20 -11.28
CA ALA A 42 -22.26 28.03 -10.35
C ALA A 42 -21.91 29.51 -10.53
N PHE A 43 -20.61 29.84 -10.59
CA PHE A 43 -20.14 31.20 -10.90
C PHE A 43 -20.71 31.72 -12.22
N ILE A 44 -20.84 30.86 -13.24
CA ILE A 44 -21.43 31.23 -14.54
C ILE A 44 -22.95 31.41 -14.45
N ALA A 45 -23.64 30.52 -13.75
CA ALA A 45 -25.09 30.57 -13.59
C ALA A 45 -25.52 31.86 -12.86
N ASP A 46 -24.78 32.26 -11.83
CA ASP A 46 -25.04 33.49 -11.09
C ASP A 46 -24.50 34.74 -11.77
N ARG A 47 -23.88 34.60 -12.97
CA ARG A 47 -23.23 35.69 -13.71
C ARG A 47 -22.29 36.49 -12.82
N GLY A 48 -21.48 35.82 -12.01
CA GLY A 48 -20.69 36.44 -10.93
C GLY A 48 -19.67 37.50 -11.36
N TRP A 49 -19.45 37.68 -12.68
CA TRP A 49 -18.65 38.78 -13.24
C TRP A 49 -19.43 40.08 -13.45
N GLU A 50 -20.75 40.08 -13.35
CA GLU A 50 -21.60 41.26 -13.61
C GLU A 50 -21.93 42.05 -12.35
N THR A 51 -21.65 41.49 -11.18
CA THR A 51 -21.93 42.07 -9.86
C THR A 51 -20.69 42.18 -8.97
N PRO A 52 -19.51 42.62 -9.46
CA PRO A 52 -18.30 42.68 -8.63
C PRO A 52 -18.40 43.66 -7.44
N ASP A 53 -19.34 44.62 -7.49
CA ASP A 53 -19.52 45.68 -6.50
C ASP A 53 -20.78 45.50 -5.62
N VAL A 54 -21.53 44.40 -5.75
CA VAL A 54 -22.72 44.15 -4.93
C VAL A 54 -22.30 43.42 -3.66
N GLU A 55 -22.73 43.92 -2.50
CA GLU A 55 -22.50 43.27 -1.20
C GLU A 55 -22.99 41.80 -1.25
N ALA A 56 -22.24 40.88 -0.66
CA ALA A 56 -22.53 39.44 -0.77
C ALA A 56 -23.89 39.01 -0.16
N TRP A 57 -24.53 39.90 0.59
CA TRP A 57 -25.91 39.77 1.06
C TRP A 57 -26.57 41.15 1.11
N GLU A 58 -27.88 41.21 0.88
CA GLU A 58 -28.67 42.44 0.99
C GLU A 58 -29.46 42.45 2.31
N GLY A 59 -29.13 43.38 3.21
CA GLY A 59 -29.87 43.60 4.46
C GLY A 59 -29.17 43.03 5.72
N PRO A 60 -29.94 42.75 6.79
CA PRO A 60 -29.36 42.27 8.05
C PRO A 60 -28.75 40.88 7.88
N PHE A 61 -27.56 40.67 8.41
CA PHE A 61 -26.84 39.40 8.35
C PHE A 61 -27.62 38.27 9.02
N ARG A 62 -27.80 37.16 8.31
CA ARG A 62 -28.56 35.97 8.72
C ARG A 62 -27.65 34.75 8.76
N VAL A 63 -28.12 33.70 9.43
CA VAL A 63 -27.44 32.39 9.47
C VAL A 63 -27.20 31.83 8.06
N VAL A 64 -28.14 32.03 7.13
CA VAL A 64 -28.01 31.54 5.75
C VAL A 64 -26.87 32.24 4.99
N ASP A 65 -26.62 33.52 5.28
CA ASP A 65 -25.55 34.29 4.65
C ASP A 65 -24.17 33.74 5.09
N MET A 66 -24.02 33.44 6.39
CA MET A 66 -22.83 32.76 6.92
C MET A 66 -22.59 31.39 6.28
N LEU A 67 -23.65 30.58 6.16
CA LEU A 67 -23.56 29.26 5.52
C LEU A 67 -23.23 29.38 4.02
N GLY A 68 -23.77 30.39 3.33
CA GLY A 68 -23.48 30.67 1.93
C GLY A 68 -22.02 31.03 1.69
N LEU A 69 -21.51 32.02 2.42
CA LEU A 69 -20.12 32.48 2.30
C LEU A 69 -19.11 31.41 2.70
N SER A 70 -19.34 30.72 3.83
CA SER A 70 -18.47 29.62 4.24
C SER A 70 -18.48 28.46 3.25
N ALA A 71 -19.61 28.15 2.62
CA ALA A 71 -19.67 27.13 1.58
C ALA A 71 -18.94 27.56 0.30
N MET A 72 -18.99 28.84 -0.06
CA MET A 72 -18.20 29.39 -1.17
C MET A 72 -16.69 29.29 -0.89
N PHE A 73 -16.23 29.69 0.31
CA PHE A 73 -14.83 29.53 0.69
C PHE A 73 -14.39 28.07 0.68
N LEU A 74 -15.21 27.18 1.22
CA LEU A 74 -14.90 25.75 1.29
C LEU A 74 -14.85 25.10 -0.11
N SER A 75 -15.81 25.41 -0.98
CA SER A 75 -15.85 24.90 -2.35
C SER A 75 -14.69 25.43 -3.19
N MET A 76 -14.33 26.71 -3.04
CA MET A 76 -13.15 27.31 -3.67
C MET A 76 -11.86 26.66 -3.18
N ALA A 77 -11.70 26.48 -1.86
CA ALA A 77 -10.54 25.81 -1.29
C ALA A 77 -10.42 24.36 -1.80
N PHE A 78 -11.54 23.64 -1.92
CA PHE A 78 -11.56 22.30 -2.49
C PHE A 78 -11.25 22.30 -4.00
N ALA A 79 -11.75 23.27 -4.76
CA ALA A 79 -11.43 23.42 -6.18
C ALA A 79 -9.95 23.75 -6.43
N LEU A 80 -9.30 24.49 -5.53
CA LEU A 80 -7.87 24.84 -5.67
C LEU A 80 -6.93 23.75 -5.14
N GLY A 81 -7.28 23.09 -4.03
CA GLY A 81 -6.39 22.18 -3.30
C GLY A 81 -6.92 20.77 -3.03
N GLY A 82 -8.14 20.45 -3.48
CA GLY A 82 -8.82 19.18 -3.15
C GLY A 82 -8.10 17.93 -3.65
N TRP A 83 -7.24 18.04 -4.67
CA TRP A 83 -6.43 16.94 -5.17
C TRP A 83 -5.41 16.42 -4.13
N VAL A 84 -4.93 17.27 -3.21
CA VAL A 84 -4.00 16.90 -2.12
C VAL A 84 -4.63 15.90 -1.16
N LEU A 85 -5.97 15.86 -1.08
CA LEU A 85 -6.69 14.90 -0.24
C LEU A 85 -6.64 13.46 -0.78
N GLY A 86 -6.15 13.26 -2.02
CA GLY A 86 -6.03 11.95 -2.66
C GLY A 86 -7.36 11.19 -2.62
N GLY A 87 -7.33 9.94 -2.17
CA GLY A 87 -8.54 9.10 -2.07
C GLY A 87 -9.66 9.68 -1.18
N ARG A 88 -9.34 10.59 -0.24
CA ARG A 88 -10.35 11.25 0.61
C ARG A 88 -11.21 12.27 -0.14
N ALA A 89 -10.72 12.79 -1.27
CA ALA A 89 -11.47 13.71 -2.12
C ALA A 89 -12.81 13.10 -2.59
N VAL A 90 -12.85 11.78 -2.79
CA VAL A 90 -14.06 11.04 -3.20
C VAL A 90 -15.19 11.17 -2.17
N VAL A 91 -14.86 11.22 -0.88
CA VAL A 91 -15.85 11.37 0.20
C VAL A 91 -16.14 12.85 0.48
N ALA A 92 -15.12 13.70 0.41
CA ALA A 92 -15.26 15.12 0.70
C ALA A 92 -16.06 15.87 -0.37
N ALA A 93 -15.84 15.59 -1.66
CA ALA A 93 -16.52 16.29 -2.76
C ALA A 93 -18.06 16.34 -2.63
N PRO A 94 -18.79 15.23 -2.45
CA PRO A 94 -20.25 15.29 -2.33
C PRO A 94 -20.70 16.09 -1.09
N LEU A 95 -19.94 16.05 0.00
CA LEU A 95 -20.27 16.77 1.23
C LEU A 95 -20.05 18.28 1.09
N VAL A 96 -18.94 18.69 0.47
CA VAL A 96 -18.64 20.10 0.18
C VAL A 96 -19.68 20.68 -0.77
N LEU A 97 -20.01 19.98 -1.85
CA LEU A 97 -20.99 20.45 -2.82
C LEU A 97 -22.41 20.45 -2.27
N ALA A 98 -22.80 19.45 -1.47
CA ALA A 98 -24.10 19.45 -0.79
C ALA A 98 -24.19 20.57 0.25
N TYR A 99 -23.10 20.87 0.97
CA TYR A 99 -23.03 21.99 1.89
C TYR A 99 -23.25 23.33 1.18
N ALA A 100 -22.71 23.51 -0.02
CA ALA A 100 -22.97 24.68 -0.87
C ALA A 100 -24.39 24.71 -1.44
N ALA A 101 -24.96 23.56 -1.80
CA ALA A 101 -26.29 23.49 -2.39
C ALA A 101 -27.40 23.97 -1.45
N VAL A 102 -27.26 23.75 -0.13
CA VAL A 102 -28.28 24.12 0.86
C VAL A 102 -28.56 25.62 0.92
N PRO A 103 -27.58 26.51 1.24
CA PRO A 103 -27.83 27.94 1.33
C PRO A 103 -28.28 28.53 -0.01
N HIS A 104 -27.66 28.11 -1.13
CA HIS A 104 -28.06 28.59 -2.46
C HIS A 104 -29.50 28.22 -2.82
N ALA A 105 -29.99 27.05 -2.39
CA ALA A 105 -31.39 26.67 -2.60
C ALA A 105 -32.36 27.42 -1.67
N VAL A 106 -31.95 27.70 -0.43
CA VAL A 106 -32.77 28.44 0.55
C VAL A 106 -32.96 29.89 0.13
N ASP A 107 -31.93 30.54 -0.39
CA ASP A 107 -32.01 31.91 -0.91
C ASP A 107 -32.42 31.99 -2.39
N HIS A 108 -32.80 30.86 -3.00
CA HIS A 108 -33.31 30.79 -4.38
C HIS A 108 -32.36 31.34 -5.46
N TYR A 109 -31.05 31.14 -5.29
CA TYR A 109 -30.06 31.48 -6.31
C TYR A 109 -30.24 30.63 -7.58
N ASP A 110 -29.97 31.23 -8.74
CA ASP A 110 -30.03 30.55 -10.04
C ASP A 110 -29.02 29.39 -10.13
N SER A 111 -27.89 29.48 -9.43
CA SER A 111 -26.91 28.38 -9.35
C SER A 111 -27.33 27.19 -8.48
N ALA A 112 -28.43 27.25 -7.73
CA ALA A 112 -28.82 26.18 -6.79
C ALA A 112 -28.91 24.80 -7.46
N TRP A 113 -29.45 24.72 -8.67
CA TRP A 113 -29.54 23.46 -9.42
C TRP A 113 -28.16 22.93 -9.85
N VAL A 114 -27.19 23.83 -10.12
CA VAL A 114 -25.81 23.46 -10.47
C VAL A 114 -25.16 22.75 -9.28
N TRP A 115 -25.28 23.35 -8.08
CA TRP A 115 -24.74 22.77 -6.85
C TRP A 115 -25.33 21.39 -6.53
N TRP A 116 -26.65 21.22 -6.64
CA TRP A 116 -27.29 19.91 -6.44
C TRP A 116 -26.87 18.88 -7.48
N THR A 117 -26.72 19.28 -8.75
CA THR A 117 -26.26 18.40 -9.82
C THR A 117 -24.82 17.95 -9.57
N GLY A 118 -23.93 18.88 -9.18
CA GLY A 118 -22.55 18.57 -8.82
C GLY A 118 -22.45 17.64 -7.61
N ALA A 119 -23.21 17.91 -6.55
CA ALA A 119 -23.29 17.04 -5.38
C ALA A 119 -23.77 15.63 -5.77
N GLY A 120 -24.79 15.53 -6.63
CA GLY A 120 -25.30 14.27 -7.16
C GLY A 120 -24.25 13.49 -7.98
N ALA A 121 -23.52 14.17 -8.87
CA ALA A 121 -22.46 13.56 -9.66
C ALA A 121 -21.30 13.06 -8.78
N ALA A 122 -20.88 13.86 -7.78
CA ALA A 122 -19.86 13.47 -6.82
C ALA A 122 -20.30 12.30 -5.93
N ALA A 123 -21.57 12.28 -5.52
CA ALA A 123 -22.14 11.18 -4.75
C ALA A 123 -22.20 9.89 -5.58
N LEU A 124 -22.61 9.98 -6.85
CA LEU A 124 -22.59 8.84 -7.78
C LEU A 124 -21.16 8.29 -7.93
N TRP A 125 -20.17 9.16 -8.08
CA TRP A 125 -18.77 8.75 -8.14
C TRP A 125 -18.33 8.05 -6.85
N ALA A 126 -18.68 8.58 -5.68
CA ALA A 126 -18.43 7.94 -4.40
C ALA A 126 -19.11 6.56 -4.27
N CYS A 127 -20.34 6.43 -4.76
CA CYS A 127 -21.05 5.14 -4.81
C CYS A 127 -20.38 4.13 -5.74
N VAL A 128 -19.89 4.55 -6.91
CA VAL A 128 -19.10 3.69 -7.81
C VAL A 128 -17.85 3.18 -7.10
N GLN A 129 -17.13 4.06 -6.41
CA GLN A 129 -15.95 3.69 -5.63
C GLN A 129 -16.28 2.74 -4.47
N ALA A 130 -17.35 3.00 -3.72
CA ALA A 130 -17.82 2.11 -2.67
C ALA A 130 -18.23 0.73 -3.22
N ALA A 131 -18.91 0.68 -4.37
CA ALA A 131 -19.30 -0.56 -5.02
C ALA A 131 -18.10 -1.39 -5.52
N THR A 132 -17.05 -0.75 -6.04
CA THR A 132 -15.79 -1.45 -6.39
C THR A 132 -15.11 -2.03 -5.15
N SER A 133 -15.06 -1.27 -4.06
CA SER A 133 -14.52 -1.70 -2.77
C SER A 133 -15.29 -2.90 -2.19
N ALA A 134 -16.63 -2.86 -2.23
CA ALA A 134 -17.48 -3.95 -1.77
C ALA A 134 -17.32 -5.22 -2.64
N ARG A 135 -17.22 -5.06 -3.97
CA ARG A 135 -16.96 -6.19 -4.89
C ARG A 135 -15.64 -6.87 -4.59
N GLN A 136 -14.58 -6.09 -4.37
CA GLN A 136 -13.28 -6.64 -4.01
C GLN A 136 -13.33 -7.33 -2.64
N LEU A 137 -13.97 -6.74 -1.63
CA LEU A 137 -14.14 -7.38 -0.34
C LEU A 137 -14.85 -8.74 -0.46
N GLY A 138 -15.86 -8.82 -1.33
CA GLY A 138 -16.52 -10.08 -1.69
C GLY A 138 -15.56 -11.11 -2.31
N ALA A 139 -14.71 -10.68 -3.25
CA ALA A 139 -13.70 -11.52 -3.88
C ALA A 139 -12.65 -12.03 -2.87
N VAL A 140 -12.14 -11.15 -2.01
CA VAL A 140 -11.16 -11.50 -0.96
C VAL A 140 -11.78 -12.50 0.04
N ARG A 141 -13.02 -12.28 0.47
CA ARG A 141 -13.74 -13.22 1.34
C ARG A 141 -13.93 -14.58 0.68
N ALA A 142 -14.31 -14.60 -0.60
CA ALA A 142 -14.49 -15.83 -1.34
C ALA A 142 -13.17 -16.60 -1.45
N LEU A 143 -12.07 -15.90 -1.76
CA LEU A 143 -10.73 -16.46 -1.83
C LEU A 143 -10.30 -17.03 -0.47
N ALA A 144 -10.45 -16.26 0.61
CA ALA A 144 -10.09 -16.71 1.95
C ALA A 144 -10.78 -18.03 2.34
N ARG A 145 -12.03 -18.21 1.92
CA ARG A 145 -12.80 -19.44 2.17
C ARG A 145 -12.34 -20.62 1.32
N ARG A 146 -12.06 -20.40 0.03
CA ARG A 146 -11.63 -21.46 -0.89
C ARG A 146 -10.21 -21.93 -0.59
N SER A 147 -9.32 -21.00 -0.24
CA SER A 147 -7.91 -21.26 0.01
C SER A 147 -7.61 -21.58 1.48
N ALA A 148 -8.63 -21.87 2.30
CA ALA A 148 -8.44 -22.21 3.71
C ALA A 148 -7.78 -23.59 3.86
N THR A 149 -6.65 -23.65 4.56
CA THR A 149 -5.87 -24.90 4.73
C THR A 149 -6.41 -25.83 5.83
N GLY A 150 -7.40 -25.37 6.60
CA GLY A 150 -7.87 -26.03 7.83
C GLY A 150 -6.91 -25.89 9.01
N ARG A 151 -5.73 -25.30 8.83
CA ARG A 151 -4.78 -25.00 9.91
C ARG A 151 -5.09 -23.65 10.56
N THR A 152 -4.77 -23.54 11.84
CA THR A 152 -4.86 -22.28 12.58
C THR A 152 -3.53 -21.91 13.22
N ALA A 153 -3.29 -20.62 13.35
CA ALA A 153 -2.16 -20.07 14.09
C ALA A 153 -2.63 -19.07 15.15
N GLU A 154 -1.78 -18.83 16.14
CA GLU A 154 -2.04 -17.85 17.20
C GLU A 154 -1.15 -16.63 17.01
N LEU A 155 -1.70 -15.44 17.28
CA LEU A 155 -0.91 -14.21 17.29
C LEU A 155 -0.16 -14.08 18.62
N GLU A 156 1.12 -13.76 18.54
CA GLU A 156 1.91 -13.34 19.71
C GLU A 156 1.31 -12.08 20.35
N ASP A 157 1.55 -11.88 21.65
CA ASP A 157 1.05 -10.72 22.39
C ASP A 157 1.53 -9.39 21.77
N GLY A 158 2.78 -9.35 21.30
CA GLY A 158 3.34 -8.20 20.59
C GLY A 158 2.59 -7.89 19.28
N ALA A 159 2.27 -8.93 18.49
CA ALA A 159 1.50 -8.77 17.25
C ALA A 159 0.09 -8.23 17.53
N ARG A 160 -0.58 -8.76 18.56
CA ARG A 160 -1.90 -8.25 19.00
C ARG A 160 -1.84 -6.79 19.46
N ALA A 161 -0.79 -6.41 20.20
CA ALA A 161 -0.59 -5.04 20.64
C ALA A 161 -0.40 -4.07 19.46
N THR A 162 0.43 -4.43 18.48
CA THR A 162 0.69 -3.63 17.27
C THR A 162 -0.58 -3.43 16.45
N MET A 163 -1.31 -4.50 16.14
CA MET A 163 -2.57 -4.43 15.39
C MET A 163 -3.63 -3.61 16.13
N GLY A 164 -3.70 -3.75 17.46
CA GLY A 164 -4.58 -2.97 18.32
C GLY A 164 -4.24 -1.48 18.34
N ALA A 165 -2.96 -1.13 18.41
CA ALA A 165 -2.49 0.25 18.39
C ALA A 165 -2.83 0.94 17.05
N ALA A 166 -2.57 0.27 15.93
CA ALA A 166 -2.93 0.78 14.60
C ALA A 166 -4.44 1.00 14.44
N GLY A 167 -5.27 0.11 14.99
CA GLY A 167 -6.72 0.27 15.01
C GLY A 167 -7.19 1.48 15.83
N ARG A 168 -6.56 1.73 16.98
CA ARG A 168 -6.87 2.87 17.87
C ARG A 168 -6.43 4.20 17.29
N GLY A 169 -5.31 4.25 16.56
CA GLY A 169 -4.82 5.49 15.93
C GLY A 169 -5.86 6.14 15.02
N SER A 170 -6.53 5.35 14.18
CA SER A 170 -7.61 5.85 13.30
C SER A 170 -8.81 6.38 14.10
N LEU A 171 -9.14 5.75 15.23
CA LEU A 171 -10.25 6.17 16.08
C LEU A 171 -9.95 7.50 16.77
N TYR A 172 -8.75 7.64 17.34
CA TYR A 172 -8.32 8.88 17.98
C TYR A 172 -8.22 10.04 16.99
N TRP A 173 -7.78 9.77 15.76
CA TRP A 173 -7.79 10.79 14.71
C TRP A 173 -9.22 11.27 14.37
N ALA A 174 -10.16 10.35 14.22
CA ALA A 174 -11.58 10.69 13.97
C ALA A 174 -12.19 11.49 15.14
N ALA A 175 -11.93 11.05 16.38
CA ALA A 175 -12.40 11.73 17.59
C ALA A 175 -11.77 13.12 17.73
N GLY A 176 -10.47 13.27 17.46
CA GLY A 176 -9.76 14.54 17.47
C GLY A 176 -10.36 15.53 16.48
N LEU A 177 -10.55 15.13 15.23
CA LEU A 177 -11.20 15.97 14.21
C LEU A 177 -12.64 16.34 14.59
N SER A 178 -13.39 15.40 15.20
CA SER A 178 -14.75 15.67 15.69
C SER A 178 -14.74 16.71 16.81
N GLY A 179 -13.75 16.64 17.71
CA GLY A 179 -13.55 17.64 18.76
C GLY A 179 -13.21 19.02 18.20
N VAL A 180 -12.31 19.09 17.22
CA VAL A 180 -11.96 20.34 16.52
C VAL A 180 -13.19 20.93 15.83
N ALA A 181 -13.99 20.11 15.15
CA ALA A 181 -15.24 20.55 14.52
C ALA A 181 -16.24 21.09 15.55
N ALA A 182 -16.43 20.41 16.69
CA ALA A 182 -17.34 20.85 17.74
C ALA A 182 -16.90 22.18 18.38
N VAL A 183 -15.60 22.33 18.69
CA VAL A 183 -15.04 23.59 19.21
C VAL A 183 -15.16 24.70 18.16
N GLY A 184 -14.89 24.41 16.89
CA GLY A 184 -15.05 25.35 15.78
C GLY A 184 -16.49 25.84 15.64
N TRP A 185 -17.47 24.93 15.70
CA TRP A 185 -18.89 25.29 15.69
C TRP A 185 -19.31 26.10 16.91
N ALA A 186 -18.83 25.75 18.11
CA ALA A 186 -19.11 26.52 19.32
C ALA A 186 -18.55 27.96 19.22
N ALA A 187 -17.34 28.12 18.70
CA ALA A 187 -16.74 29.43 18.45
C ALA A 187 -17.51 30.22 17.38
N THR A 188 -17.91 29.55 16.29
CA THR A 188 -18.74 30.13 15.23
C THR A 188 -20.04 30.69 15.79
N VAL A 189 -20.78 29.90 16.57
CA VAL A 189 -22.05 30.32 17.19
C VAL A 189 -21.82 31.48 18.17
N GLY A 190 -20.75 31.45 18.96
CA GLY A 190 -20.44 32.53 19.90
C GLY A 190 -20.13 33.87 19.23
N VAL A 191 -19.53 33.85 18.03
CA VAL A 191 -19.27 35.05 17.23
C VAL A 191 -20.53 35.49 16.49
N LEU A 192 -21.25 34.53 15.90
CA LEU A 192 -22.45 34.76 15.11
C LEU A 192 -23.54 35.50 15.91
N ASP A 193 -23.71 35.18 17.20
CA ASP A 193 -24.67 35.88 18.07
C ASP A 193 -24.41 37.41 18.13
N GLY A 194 -23.15 37.82 18.01
CA GLY A 194 -22.77 39.23 17.96
C GLY A 194 -22.93 39.87 16.58
N GLU A 195 -23.01 39.10 15.51
CA GLU A 195 -23.06 39.56 14.11
C GLU A 195 -24.47 39.53 13.51
N LEU A 196 -25.36 38.67 14.01
CA LEU A 196 -26.73 38.55 13.53
C LEU A 196 -27.47 39.89 13.59
N GLY A 197 -28.16 40.21 12.50
CA GLY A 197 -28.94 41.44 12.39
C GLY A 197 -28.13 42.68 11.97
N ARG A 198 -26.79 42.60 11.96
CA ARG A 198 -25.94 43.72 11.53
C ARG A 198 -25.92 43.85 10.01
N THR A 199 -25.76 45.08 9.53
CA THR A 199 -25.54 45.39 8.12
C THR A 199 -24.07 45.20 7.72
N ALA A 200 -23.79 45.08 6.42
CA ALA A 200 -22.41 44.94 5.92
C ALA A 200 -21.50 46.11 6.35
N THR A 201 -22.04 47.32 6.40
CA THR A 201 -21.31 48.50 6.90
C THR A 201 -20.96 48.43 8.39
N GLU A 202 -21.80 47.77 9.20
CA GLU A 202 -21.57 47.60 10.65
C GLU A 202 -20.60 46.46 10.97
N LEU A 203 -20.32 45.59 9.99
CA LEU A 203 -19.36 44.49 10.09
C LEU A 203 -17.96 44.87 9.57
N GLU A 204 -17.76 46.11 9.13
CA GLU A 204 -16.45 46.66 8.69
C GLU A 204 -15.71 45.78 7.66
N GLY A 205 -16.45 45.12 6.76
CA GLY A 205 -15.89 44.46 5.57
C GLY A 205 -15.91 42.93 5.54
N GLY A 206 -16.33 42.24 6.62
CA GLY A 206 -16.56 40.78 6.57
C GLY A 206 -16.97 40.17 7.91
N SER A 207 -17.71 39.05 7.86
CA SER A 207 -18.08 38.31 9.06
C SER A 207 -16.96 37.35 9.48
N PHE A 208 -16.58 37.40 10.76
CA PHE A 208 -15.61 36.45 11.31
C PHE A 208 -16.23 35.07 11.50
N SER A 209 -17.56 35.00 11.68
CA SER A 209 -18.28 33.73 11.75
C SER A 209 -18.17 32.90 10.46
N ASP A 210 -18.06 33.53 9.28
CA ASP A 210 -17.85 32.84 8.00
C ASP A 210 -16.56 32.00 7.97
N VAL A 211 -15.47 32.60 8.46
CA VAL A 211 -14.14 31.98 8.46
C VAL A 211 -14.11 30.81 9.45
N LEU A 212 -14.70 31.01 10.63
CA LEU A 212 -14.82 29.96 11.65
C LEU A 212 -15.72 28.82 11.17
N ALA A 213 -16.86 29.13 10.55
CA ALA A 213 -17.77 28.16 9.98
C ALA A 213 -17.07 27.31 8.90
N THR A 214 -16.30 27.95 8.01
CA THR A 214 -15.51 27.26 6.97
C THR A 214 -14.58 26.22 7.58
N GLY A 215 -13.82 26.61 8.61
CA GLY A 215 -12.91 25.70 9.32
C GLY A 215 -13.64 24.57 10.06
N ALA A 216 -14.75 24.89 10.72
CA ALA A 216 -15.57 23.93 11.45
C ALA A 216 -16.19 22.87 10.52
N VAL A 217 -16.71 23.30 9.37
CA VAL A 217 -17.28 22.42 8.34
C VAL A 217 -16.20 21.56 7.70
N ALA A 218 -15.05 22.13 7.36
CA ALA A 218 -13.92 21.37 6.83
C ALA A 218 -13.49 20.25 7.80
N ALA A 219 -13.36 20.59 9.09
CA ALA A 219 -13.06 19.61 10.14
C ALA A 219 -14.16 18.55 10.27
N ALA A 220 -15.44 18.93 10.18
CA ALA A 220 -16.57 17.99 10.24
C ALA A 220 -16.59 17.02 9.06
N ILE A 221 -16.32 17.49 7.83
CA ILE A 221 -16.24 16.65 6.63
C ILE A 221 -15.08 15.66 6.74
N LEU A 222 -13.91 16.13 7.18
CA LEU A 222 -12.74 15.26 7.39
C LEU A 222 -13.00 14.23 8.51
N ALA A 223 -13.65 14.64 9.60
CA ALA A 223 -14.04 13.75 10.68
C ALA A 223 -14.99 12.65 10.18
N LEU A 224 -16.02 13.02 9.41
CA LEU A 224 -16.96 12.08 8.82
C LEU A 224 -16.26 11.11 7.86
N GLY A 225 -15.36 11.61 7.01
CA GLY A 225 -14.54 10.76 6.14
C GLY A 225 -13.69 9.75 6.93
N GLN A 226 -13.12 10.17 8.06
CA GLN A 226 -12.33 9.27 8.92
C GLN A 226 -13.21 8.24 9.65
N TRP A 227 -14.39 8.63 10.11
CA TRP A 227 -15.37 7.72 10.70
C TRP A 227 -15.83 6.66 9.69
N LEU A 228 -16.14 7.07 8.46
CA LEU A 228 -16.50 6.16 7.37
C LEU A 228 -15.35 5.20 7.05
N HIS A 229 -14.11 5.69 7.00
CA HIS A 229 -12.94 4.85 6.78
C HIS A 229 -12.74 3.83 7.92
N TRP A 230 -12.84 4.27 9.17
CA TRP A 230 -12.75 3.40 10.34
C TRP A 230 -13.85 2.34 10.35
N ALA A 231 -15.10 2.73 10.10
CA ALA A 231 -16.24 1.83 10.03
C ALA A 231 -16.07 0.82 8.89
N TRP A 232 -15.64 1.28 7.71
CA TRP A 232 -15.37 0.41 6.57
C TRP A 232 -14.27 -0.62 6.87
N ARG A 233 -13.19 -0.20 7.56
CA ARG A 233 -12.12 -1.10 7.99
C ARG A 233 -12.60 -2.12 9.04
N ALA A 234 -13.51 -1.73 9.93
CA ALA A 234 -14.10 -2.64 10.91
C ALA A 234 -15.01 -3.67 10.22
N VAL A 235 -15.91 -3.22 9.33
CA VAL A 235 -16.78 -4.08 8.52
C VAL A 235 -15.96 -5.05 7.69
N SER A 236 -14.93 -4.57 6.99
CA SER A 236 -14.10 -5.41 6.11
C SER A 236 -13.40 -6.53 6.87
N ARG A 237 -12.85 -6.22 8.05
CA ARG A 237 -12.25 -7.22 8.95
C ARG A 237 -13.28 -8.23 9.45
N ALA A 238 -14.47 -7.78 9.83
CA ALA A 238 -15.55 -8.68 10.26
C ALA A 238 -16.04 -9.59 9.13
N VAL A 239 -16.06 -9.09 7.89
CA VAL A 239 -16.55 -9.83 6.71
C VAL A 239 -15.57 -10.90 6.25
N VAL A 240 -14.27 -10.61 6.23
CA VAL A 240 -13.21 -11.58 5.85
C VAL A 240 -12.88 -12.53 7.00
N GLY A 241 -12.89 -12.01 8.24
CA GLY A 241 -12.56 -12.77 9.44
C GLY A 241 -11.07 -12.75 9.80
N PRO A 242 -10.67 -13.48 10.86
CA PRO A 242 -9.29 -13.55 11.32
C PRO A 242 -8.46 -14.48 10.42
N VAL A 243 -7.94 -13.94 9.33
CA VAL A 243 -7.20 -14.67 8.30
C VAL A 243 -5.71 -14.28 8.27
N ILE A 244 -4.85 -15.28 8.18
CA ILE A 244 -3.43 -15.15 7.85
C ILE A 244 -3.22 -15.69 6.44
N TRP A 245 -2.67 -14.86 5.57
CA TRP A 245 -2.42 -15.17 4.17
C TRP A 245 -0.97 -15.61 3.97
N GLN A 246 -0.76 -16.76 3.35
CA GLN A 246 0.53 -17.16 2.79
C GLN A 246 0.57 -16.74 1.33
N VAL A 247 1.06 -15.52 1.10
CA VAL A 247 0.98 -14.84 -0.19
C VAL A 247 1.97 -15.47 -1.18
N PRO A 248 1.51 -15.94 -2.36
CA PRO A 248 2.40 -16.43 -3.41
C PRO A 248 3.35 -15.32 -3.90
N THR A 249 4.53 -15.71 -4.36
CA THR A 249 5.42 -14.82 -5.12
C THR A 249 4.77 -14.46 -6.46
N GLY A 250 4.88 -13.20 -6.88
CA GLY A 250 4.31 -12.70 -8.14
C GLY A 250 3.22 -11.62 -7.96
N PRO A 251 2.48 -11.30 -9.04
CA PRO A 251 1.54 -10.18 -9.06
C PRO A 251 0.33 -10.43 -8.14
N GLY A 252 -0.19 -9.37 -7.53
CA GLY A 252 -1.29 -9.41 -6.58
C GLY A 252 -1.80 -8.03 -6.14
N PRO A 253 -2.79 -7.93 -5.24
CA PRO A 253 -3.34 -6.64 -4.82
C PRO A 253 -2.44 -5.83 -3.86
N VAL A 254 -1.30 -6.39 -3.46
CA VAL A 254 -0.37 -5.80 -2.47
C VAL A 254 1.05 -5.83 -3.03
N MET A 255 1.80 -4.76 -2.82
CA MET A 255 3.21 -4.61 -3.18
C MET A 255 4.10 -4.68 -1.92
N ASP A 256 5.41 -4.81 -2.13
CA ASP A 256 6.44 -4.68 -1.09
C ASP A 256 6.27 -5.60 0.12
N LEU A 257 5.77 -6.83 -0.13
CA LEU A 257 5.78 -7.84 0.92
C LEU A 257 7.21 -8.37 1.08
N PRO A 258 7.80 -8.30 2.27
CA PRO A 258 9.14 -8.81 2.48
C PRO A 258 9.15 -10.31 2.16
N SER A 259 9.99 -10.72 1.22
CA SER A 259 10.23 -12.14 0.96
C SER A 259 10.99 -12.71 2.15
N PRO A 260 10.59 -13.84 2.73
CA PRO A 260 11.35 -14.41 3.84
C PRO A 260 12.73 -14.86 3.32
N GLY A 261 13.79 -14.12 3.67
CA GLY A 261 15.15 -14.31 3.13
C GLY A 261 15.68 -13.14 2.31
N GLU A 262 14.82 -12.17 1.96
CA GLU A 262 15.23 -11.00 1.17
C GLU A 262 16.36 -10.22 1.85
N GLY A 263 17.42 -9.95 1.10
CA GLY A 263 18.61 -9.27 1.58
C GLY A 263 19.51 -10.09 2.53
N ARG A 264 19.31 -11.41 2.68
CA ARG A 264 20.25 -12.29 3.41
C ARG A 264 21.31 -12.90 2.52
N ALA A 265 21.02 -13.10 1.24
CA ALA A 265 22.00 -13.58 0.28
C ALA A 265 23.27 -12.70 0.33
N GLY A 266 24.43 -13.34 0.32
CA GLY A 266 25.71 -12.66 0.48
C GLY A 266 25.99 -12.12 1.89
N ARG A 267 25.14 -12.39 2.90
CA ARG A 267 25.36 -11.97 4.30
C ARG A 267 25.66 -13.15 5.22
N LEU A 268 26.30 -12.84 6.34
CA LEU A 268 26.64 -13.72 7.46
C LEU A 268 25.81 -13.29 8.67
N SER A 269 25.43 -14.25 9.53
CA SER A 269 24.94 -13.87 10.85
C SER A 269 26.05 -13.17 11.65
N TRP A 270 25.69 -12.17 12.47
CA TRP A 270 26.63 -11.46 13.34
C TRP A 270 27.48 -12.43 14.18
N ARG A 271 26.83 -13.45 14.76
CA ARG A 271 27.50 -14.48 15.54
C ARG A 271 28.56 -15.22 14.73
N GLN A 272 28.22 -15.67 13.52
CA GLN A 272 29.16 -16.37 12.64
C GLN A 272 30.34 -15.48 12.25
N ALA A 273 30.08 -14.21 11.93
CA ALA A 273 31.12 -13.27 11.55
C ALA A 273 32.13 -13.02 12.70
N ARG A 274 31.67 -13.03 13.97
CA ARG A 274 32.54 -12.90 15.16
C ARG A 274 33.24 -14.18 15.58
N THR A 275 32.60 -15.33 15.41
CA THR A 275 33.13 -16.59 15.96
C THR A 275 34.15 -17.28 15.07
N VAL A 276 34.20 -16.94 13.77
CA VAL A 276 35.11 -17.57 12.81
C VAL A 276 36.49 -16.89 12.85
N PRO A 277 37.56 -17.58 13.30
CA PRO A 277 38.89 -16.96 13.39
C PRO A 277 39.43 -16.61 11.99
N GLY A 278 39.92 -15.38 11.84
CA GLY A 278 40.49 -14.86 10.58
C GLY A 278 39.44 -14.38 9.57
N CYS A 279 38.18 -14.21 9.98
CA CYS A 279 37.16 -13.54 9.19
C CYS A 279 37.40 -12.02 9.21
N SER A 280 37.40 -11.36 8.04
CA SER A 280 37.54 -9.89 7.93
C SER A 280 36.22 -9.15 7.69
N CYS A 281 35.10 -9.86 7.62
CA CYS A 281 33.84 -9.28 7.12
C CYS A 281 33.31 -8.15 8.01
N ILE A 282 33.54 -8.21 9.32
CA ILE A 282 33.12 -7.14 10.25
C ILE A 282 34.01 -5.91 10.07
N GLU A 283 35.34 -6.08 10.01
CA GLU A 283 36.23 -4.94 9.80
C GLU A 283 36.03 -4.27 8.44
N ASP A 284 35.78 -5.07 7.40
CA ASP A 284 35.52 -4.57 6.06
C ASP A 284 34.18 -3.82 5.98
N TRP A 285 33.14 -4.33 6.66
CA TRP A 285 31.86 -3.63 6.74
C TRP A 285 31.97 -2.32 7.53
N ARG A 286 32.59 -2.31 8.71
CA ARG A 286 32.83 -1.08 9.49
C ARG A 286 33.64 -0.02 8.74
N ARG A 287 34.50 -0.44 7.81
CA ARG A 287 35.25 0.48 6.95
C ARG A 287 34.37 1.10 5.88
N ALA A 288 33.43 0.32 5.34
CA ALA A 288 32.49 0.78 4.31
C ALA A 288 31.37 1.65 4.90
N GLU A 289 30.87 1.29 6.09
CA GLU A 289 29.74 1.90 6.77
C GLU A 289 30.13 2.22 8.23
N PRO A 290 30.84 3.34 8.47
CA PRO A 290 31.37 3.68 9.81
C PRO A 290 30.29 4.14 10.80
N ASP A 291 29.11 4.53 10.31
CA ASP A 291 28.01 5.07 11.11
C ASP A 291 27.04 3.97 11.60
N GLU A 292 27.15 2.73 11.09
CA GLU A 292 26.30 1.60 11.49
C GLU A 292 26.74 1.02 12.85
N ASP A 293 25.78 0.85 13.75
CA ASP A 293 26.02 0.33 15.10
C ASP A 293 25.93 -1.20 15.18
N GLU A 294 26.41 -1.78 16.29
CA GLU A 294 26.38 -3.25 16.47
C GLU A 294 24.95 -3.82 16.51
N GLU A 295 23.95 -3.01 16.89
CA GLU A 295 22.55 -3.41 16.93
C GLU A 295 22.00 -3.64 15.52
N SER A 296 22.35 -2.77 14.56
CA SER A 296 22.07 -2.95 13.15
C SER A 296 22.73 -4.21 12.58
N MET A 297 23.99 -4.48 12.95
CA MET A 297 24.72 -5.70 12.54
C MET A 297 24.06 -6.98 13.05
N GLU A 298 23.54 -6.94 14.28
CA GLU A 298 22.80 -8.04 14.90
C GLU A 298 21.44 -8.27 14.23
N GLY A 299 20.77 -7.20 13.78
CA GLY A 299 19.46 -7.27 13.13
C GLY A 299 19.52 -7.69 11.65
N CYS A 300 20.45 -7.13 10.89
CA CYS A 300 20.49 -7.24 9.42
C CYS A 300 21.54 -8.22 8.90
N GLY A 301 22.52 -8.61 9.73
CA GLY A 301 23.64 -9.48 9.33
C GLY A 301 24.77 -8.71 8.65
N VAL A 302 25.94 -9.35 8.58
CA VAL A 302 27.19 -8.77 8.08
C VAL A 302 27.41 -9.18 6.62
N PRO A 303 27.55 -8.26 5.66
CA PRO A 303 27.87 -8.63 4.29
C PRO A 303 29.20 -9.39 4.22
N ALA A 304 29.22 -10.51 3.50
CA ALA A 304 30.41 -11.31 3.32
C ALA A 304 31.36 -10.58 2.37
N ALA A 305 32.49 -10.10 2.89
CA ALA A 305 33.49 -9.41 2.10
C ALA A 305 34.05 -10.33 1.00
N GLU A 306 34.22 -9.79 -0.21
CA GLU A 306 34.66 -10.53 -1.41
C GLU A 306 35.99 -11.24 -1.21
N TYR A 307 36.93 -10.58 -0.52
CA TYR A 307 38.29 -11.04 -0.28
C TYR A 307 38.49 -11.62 1.13
N CYS A 308 37.40 -11.91 1.86
CA CYS A 308 37.52 -12.51 3.18
C CYS A 308 38.19 -13.89 3.08
N PRO A 309 39.25 -14.17 3.86
CA PRO A 309 39.93 -15.47 3.84
C PRO A 309 39.04 -16.66 4.22
N ARG A 310 37.83 -16.40 4.74
CA ARG A 310 36.88 -17.41 5.24
C ARG A 310 35.58 -17.48 4.46
N HIS A 311 35.07 -16.34 4.01
CA HIS A 311 33.75 -16.23 3.37
C HIS A 311 33.80 -15.51 2.02
N GLY A 312 35.01 -15.26 1.49
CA GLY A 312 35.22 -14.61 0.20
C GLY A 312 34.91 -15.51 -0.99
N ILE A 313 34.94 -14.92 -2.18
CA ILE A 313 34.64 -15.59 -3.46
C ILE A 313 35.58 -16.78 -3.69
N ASP A 314 36.87 -16.61 -3.37
CA ASP A 314 37.86 -17.70 -3.49
C ASP A 314 37.51 -18.91 -2.63
N GLN A 315 36.92 -18.69 -1.45
CA GLN A 315 36.49 -19.78 -0.58
C GLN A 315 35.26 -20.49 -1.12
N VAL A 316 34.30 -19.76 -1.68
CA VAL A 316 33.13 -20.36 -2.37
C VAL A 316 33.59 -21.24 -3.55
N ASN A 317 34.54 -20.75 -4.33
CA ASN A 317 35.08 -21.43 -5.50
C ASN A 317 36.01 -22.60 -5.16
N ALA A 318 36.64 -22.59 -3.98
CA ALA A 318 37.48 -23.69 -3.51
C ALA A 318 36.67 -24.92 -3.01
N LEU A 319 35.37 -24.77 -2.72
CA LEU A 319 34.53 -25.89 -2.30
C LEU A 319 34.37 -26.92 -3.41
N SER A 320 34.43 -28.21 -3.07
CA SER A 320 33.94 -29.25 -3.99
C SER A 320 32.42 -29.17 -4.14
N PRO A 321 31.82 -29.70 -5.22
CA PRO A 321 30.36 -29.75 -5.36
C PRO A 321 29.64 -30.38 -4.16
N GLU A 322 30.20 -31.42 -3.56
CA GLU A 322 29.66 -32.08 -2.36
C GLU A 322 29.74 -31.18 -1.12
N GLN A 323 30.84 -30.45 -0.95
CA GLN A 323 31.01 -29.48 0.14
C GLN A 323 30.10 -28.27 -0.02
N PHE A 324 29.86 -27.85 -1.25
CA PHE A 324 28.92 -26.78 -1.55
C PHE A 324 27.49 -27.21 -1.20
N ARG A 325 27.06 -28.40 -1.67
CA ARG A 325 25.73 -28.95 -1.36
C ARG A 325 25.47 -29.08 0.14
N SER A 326 26.46 -29.49 0.93
CA SER A 326 26.29 -29.61 2.38
C SER A 326 26.19 -28.26 3.12
N ARG A 327 26.52 -27.16 2.44
CA ARG A 327 26.48 -25.79 2.97
C ARG A 327 25.45 -24.91 2.29
N VAL A 328 24.57 -25.47 1.45
CA VAL A 328 23.63 -24.71 0.61
C VAL A 328 22.70 -23.77 1.41
N ALA A 329 22.49 -24.06 2.70
CA ALA A 329 21.75 -23.24 3.65
C ALA A 329 22.49 -21.97 4.12
N GLU A 330 23.77 -21.84 3.81
CA GLU A 330 24.61 -20.74 4.25
C GLU A 330 24.45 -19.56 3.29
N SER A 331 23.77 -18.51 3.77
CA SER A 331 23.38 -17.33 3.01
C SER A 331 24.54 -16.60 2.30
N TRP A 332 25.74 -16.65 2.89
CA TRP A 332 26.95 -16.01 2.34
C TRP A 332 27.50 -16.68 1.07
N LEU A 333 27.08 -17.90 0.74
CA LEU A 333 27.48 -18.57 -0.51
C LEU A 333 26.90 -17.88 -1.75
N TRP A 334 25.75 -17.25 -1.57
CA TRP A 334 24.95 -16.68 -2.65
C TRP A 334 25.34 -15.26 -2.95
N ASP A 335 25.19 -14.86 -4.20
CA ASP A 335 25.29 -13.48 -4.62
C ASP A 335 24.21 -12.63 -3.93
N PRO A 336 24.50 -11.39 -3.47
CA PRO A 336 23.50 -10.53 -2.84
C PRO A 336 22.24 -10.31 -3.69
N GLU A 337 22.39 -10.37 -5.02
CA GLU A 337 21.28 -10.22 -5.97
C GLU A 337 20.66 -11.56 -6.37
N SER A 338 21.25 -12.69 -5.97
CA SER A 338 20.71 -14.02 -6.23
C SER A 338 19.47 -14.26 -5.37
N PRO A 339 18.45 -14.96 -5.90
CA PRO A 339 17.43 -15.56 -5.04
C PRO A 339 18.10 -16.51 -4.02
N GLU A 340 17.64 -16.51 -2.77
CA GLU A 340 18.19 -17.37 -1.72
C GLU A 340 17.48 -18.74 -1.72
N PRO A 341 18.20 -19.87 -1.74
CA PRO A 341 17.59 -21.18 -1.58
C PRO A 341 17.26 -21.45 -0.11
N ASP A 342 16.01 -21.82 0.19
CA ASP A 342 15.59 -22.22 1.53
C ASP A 342 15.55 -23.77 1.66
N PRO A 343 16.45 -24.40 2.45
CA PRO A 343 16.48 -25.85 2.66
C PRO A 343 15.29 -26.38 3.45
N ASN A 344 14.54 -25.53 4.15
CA ASN A 344 13.35 -25.90 4.92
C ASN A 344 12.06 -25.67 4.15
N ALA A 345 12.13 -25.35 2.85
CA ALA A 345 10.96 -25.10 2.03
C ALA A 345 10.45 -26.38 1.36
N PRO A 346 9.42 -27.07 1.90
CA PRO A 346 8.54 -27.87 1.06
C PRO A 346 7.75 -26.89 0.19
N GLY A 347 8.30 -26.49 -0.95
CA GLY A 347 7.62 -25.70 -1.98
C GLY A 347 7.24 -24.28 -1.57
N VAL A 348 8.06 -23.31 -1.97
CA VAL A 348 7.80 -21.87 -2.00
C VAL A 348 7.59 -21.24 -0.62
N VAL A 349 8.65 -20.60 -0.13
CA VAL A 349 8.60 -19.67 0.99
C VAL A 349 7.70 -18.49 0.60
N ARG A 350 6.61 -18.29 1.34
CA ARG A 350 5.59 -17.29 1.04
C ARG A 350 5.57 -16.20 2.09
N SER A 351 5.50 -14.95 1.66
CA SER A 351 5.33 -13.82 2.57
C SER A 351 4.02 -13.97 3.33
N LEU A 352 4.04 -13.65 4.62
CA LEU A 352 2.86 -13.74 5.46
C LEU A 352 2.21 -12.38 5.61
N LEU A 353 0.91 -12.34 5.35
CA LEU A 353 0.12 -11.13 5.50
C LEU A 353 -1.05 -11.37 6.44
N VAL A 354 -1.08 -10.63 7.54
CA VAL A 354 -2.05 -10.82 8.63
C VAL A 354 -3.20 -9.83 8.48
N GLY A 355 -4.43 -10.32 8.43
CA GLY A 355 -5.64 -9.50 8.48
C GLY A 355 -5.96 -8.72 7.21
N PHE A 356 -5.35 -9.06 6.08
CA PHE A 356 -5.69 -8.45 4.78
C PHE A 356 -7.17 -8.65 4.45
N ALA A 357 -7.83 -7.55 4.09
CA ALA A 357 -9.24 -7.49 3.72
C ALA A 357 -9.47 -6.59 2.50
N GLY A 358 -8.56 -6.67 1.52
CA GLY A 358 -8.55 -5.79 0.34
C GLY A 358 -8.11 -4.37 0.68
N HIS A 359 -8.51 -3.41 -0.15
CA HIS A 359 -8.11 -2.01 -0.04
C HIS A 359 -8.62 -1.31 1.23
N ALA A 360 -9.59 -1.90 1.92
CA ALA A 360 -10.06 -1.42 3.21
C ALA A 360 -9.04 -1.63 4.33
N HIS A 361 -8.23 -2.69 4.21
CA HIS A 361 -7.19 -3.04 5.15
C HIS A 361 -6.13 -3.91 4.46
N LEU A 362 -5.00 -3.31 4.14
CA LEU A 362 -3.90 -3.98 3.44
C LEU A 362 -3.19 -5.04 4.32
N GLY A 363 -3.52 -5.12 5.61
CA GLY A 363 -2.95 -6.09 6.54
C GLY A 363 -1.62 -5.65 7.14
N PHE A 364 -0.93 -6.59 7.78
CA PHE A 364 0.39 -6.40 8.38
C PHE A 364 1.31 -7.54 7.94
N PRO A 365 2.55 -7.24 7.48
CA PRO A 365 3.52 -8.28 7.19
C PRO A 365 3.88 -9.03 8.48
N GLY A 366 4.10 -10.33 8.38
CA GLY A 366 4.40 -11.17 9.55
C GLY A 366 5.37 -12.30 9.27
N ARG A 367 5.71 -13.04 10.33
CA ARG A 367 6.51 -14.26 10.29
C ARG A 367 5.82 -15.34 11.12
N LEU A 368 5.79 -16.57 10.62
CA LEU A 368 5.19 -17.72 11.29
C LEU A 368 6.31 -18.61 11.82
N THR A 369 6.36 -18.79 13.13
CA THR A 369 7.33 -19.63 13.82
C THR A 369 6.59 -20.56 14.77
N ASN A 370 6.71 -21.88 14.58
CA ASN A 370 6.10 -22.89 15.46
C ASN A 370 4.59 -22.70 15.73
N GLY A 371 3.82 -22.24 14.73
CA GLY A 371 2.37 -22.00 14.88
C GLY A 371 2.01 -20.65 15.52
N HIS A 372 3.01 -19.85 15.89
CA HIS A 372 2.84 -18.49 16.39
C HIS A 372 3.23 -17.47 15.32
N VAL A 373 2.41 -16.43 15.16
CA VAL A 373 2.68 -15.35 14.22
C VAL A 373 3.17 -14.11 14.97
N ARG A 374 4.33 -13.63 14.54
CA ARG A 374 4.91 -12.36 14.93
C ARG A 374 4.68 -11.34 13.82
N VAL A 375 4.25 -10.15 14.19
CA VAL A 375 4.22 -8.96 13.31
C VAL A 375 5.37 -8.08 13.78
N ASP A 376 6.25 -7.73 12.86
CA ASP A 376 7.42 -6.92 13.19
C ASP A 376 7.02 -5.43 13.25
N PRO A 377 7.24 -4.74 14.39
CA PRO A 377 6.87 -3.34 14.52
C PRO A 377 7.75 -2.38 13.71
N VAL A 378 8.95 -2.81 13.28
CA VAL A 378 9.95 -1.95 12.60
C VAL A 378 9.79 -2.00 11.08
N THR A 379 9.28 -3.10 10.51
CA THR A 379 8.87 -3.19 9.08
C THR A 379 7.49 -2.57 8.82
N ALA A 380 7.11 -1.53 9.58
CA ALA A 380 5.89 -0.76 9.39
C ALA A 380 5.92 0.14 8.12
N LEU A 381 6.62 -0.29 7.07
CA LEU A 381 6.20 0.02 5.70
C LEU A 381 4.87 -0.72 5.55
N PHE A 382 3.77 0.02 5.74
CA PHE A 382 2.45 -0.51 5.44
C PHE A 382 2.49 -1.01 4.00
N PRO A 383 2.09 -2.27 3.74
CA PRO A 383 2.10 -2.80 2.39
C PRO A 383 1.37 -1.84 1.47
N GLU A 384 1.94 -1.54 0.30
CA GLU A 384 1.31 -0.62 -0.63
C GLU A 384 0.23 -1.34 -1.45
N GLU A 385 -0.83 -0.59 -1.80
CA GLU A 385 -1.92 -1.10 -2.62
C GLU A 385 -1.46 -1.12 -4.07
N ARG A 386 -1.43 -2.30 -4.72
CA ARG A 386 -1.24 -2.35 -6.18
C ARG A 386 -2.47 -1.77 -6.86
N THR A 387 -2.24 -0.83 -7.78
CA THR A 387 -3.27 -0.16 -8.57
C THR A 387 -3.20 -0.58 -10.04
N SER A 388 -4.22 -0.20 -10.82
CA SER A 388 -4.28 -0.56 -12.23
C SER A 388 -3.16 0.04 -13.08
N SER A 389 -2.53 1.15 -12.66
CA SER A 389 -1.37 1.73 -13.38
C SER A 389 -0.12 0.89 -13.20
N ASP A 390 0.07 0.30 -12.02
CA ASP A 390 1.30 -0.41 -11.68
C ASP A 390 1.41 -1.73 -12.45
N ARG A 391 0.27 -2.26 -12.91
CA ARG A 391 0.21 -3.41 -13.83
C ARG A 391 0.64 -3.05 -15.25
N GLU A 392 0.51 -1.80 -15.66
CA GLU A 392 0.99 -1.29 -16.96
C GLU A 392 2.50 -1.01 -16.90
N ASP A 393 3.01 -0.62 -15.72
CA ASP A 393 4.43 -0.33 -15.50
C ASP A 393 5.27 -1.61 -15.29
N GLU A 394 4.72 -2.73 -14.79
CA GLU A 394 5.43 -4.03 -14.72
C GLU A 394 5.85 -4.59 -16.09
N ASP A 395 5.21 -4.16 -17.20
CA ASP A 395 5.68 -4.47 -18.56
C ASP A 395 6.94 -3.66 -18.93
N LEU A 396 7.29 -2.63 -18.15
CA LEU A 396 8.40 -1.69 -18.39
C LEU A 396 9.45 -1.67 -17.27
N GLU A 397 9.12 -2.08 -16.04
CA GLU A 397 9.96 -1.94 -14.85
C GLU A 397 10.25 -3.30 -14.19
N GLY A 398 11.52 -3.68 -14.22
CA GLY A 398 12.08 -4.78 -13.43
C GLY A 398 12.59 -5.94 -14.27
N ASP A 399 13.74 -5.76 -14.95
CA ASP A 399 14.60 -6.91 -15.22
C ASP A 399 14.91 -7.55 -13.86
N SER A 400 14.14 -8.59 -13.51
CA SER A 400 14.45 -9.43 -12.36
C SER A 400 15.93 -9.73 -12.39
N PRO A 401 16.66 -9.60 -11.27
CA PRO A 401 18.11 -9.73 -11.25
C PRO A 401 18.53 -10.92 -12.11
N ARG A 402 19.25 -10.63 -13.20
CA ARG A 402 19.63 -11.67 -14.15
C ARG A 402 20.96 -12.21 -13.71
N ARG A 403 21.06 -13.54 -13.67
CA ARG A 403 22.34 -14.19 -13.43
C ARG A 403 23.39 -13.65 -14.41
N PRO A 404 24.65 -13.47 -13.97
CA PRO A 404 25.74 -13.17 -14.89
C PRO A 404 25.82 -14.20 -16.02
N THR A 405 26.03 -13.76 -17.25
CA THR A 405 26.09 -14.65 -18.43
C THR A 405 27.51 -15.18 -18.73
N HIS A 406 28.53 -14.61 -18.09
CA HIS A 406 29.94 -14.92 -18.34
C HIS A 406 30.65 -15.34 -17.05
N GLY A 407 31.77 -16.05 -17.19
CA GLY A 407 32.61 -16.41 -16.06
C GLY A 407 32.12 -17.60 -15.23
N VAL A 408 31.15 -18.38 -15.74
CA VAL A 408 30.67 -19.61 -15.08
C VAL A 408 31.82 -20.58 -14.86
N LEU A 409 31.99 -21.03 -13.63
CA LEU A 409 32.94 -22.04 -13.21
C LEU A 409 32.35 -23.44 -13.40
N ASP A 410 31.20 -23.68 -12.78
CA ASP A 410 30.44 -24.92 -12.85
C ASP A 410 28.96 -24.72 -12.45
N ARG A 411 28.17 -25.77 -12.64
CA ARG A 411 26.78 -25.87 -12.20
C ARG A 411 26.62 -27.07 -11.29
N ILE A 412 26.01 -26.87 -10.13
CA ILE A 412 25.86 -27.87 -9.09
C ILE A 412 24.38 -28.16 -8.91
N ASP A 413 23.95 -29.36 -9.26
CA ASP A 413 22.61 -29.87 -8.96
C ASP A 413 22.40 -29.92 -7.44
N LEU A 414 21.36 -29.22 -6.95
CA LEU A 414 21.03 -29.11 -5.54
C LEU A 414 19.93 -30.10 -5.10
N ARG A 415 19.37 -30.90 -6.01
CA ARG A 415 18.40 -31.97 -5.67
C ARG A 415 18.91 -32.93 -4.60
N PRO A 416 20.19 -33.37 -4.61
CA PRO A 416 20.72 -34.21 -3.54
C PRO A 416 20.74 -33.53 -2.16
N ALA A 417 20.70 -32.19 -2.12
CA ALA A 417 20.59 -31.40 -0.89
C ALA A 417 19.14 -31.07 -0.51
N GLY A 418 18.15 -31.62 -1.23
CA GLY A 418 16.73 -31.41 -0.95
C GLY A 418 16.13 -30.15 -1.58
N LEU A 419 16.87 -29.48 -2.48
CA LEU A 419 16.43 -28.24 -3.15
C LEU A 419 16.14 -28.49 -4.63
N TYR A 420 15.09 -27.87 -5.15
CA TYR A 420 14.78 -27.89 -6.58
C TYR A 420 15.48 -26.73 -7.29
N GLY A 421 16.51 -27.04 -8.07
CA GLY A 421 17.29 -26.06 -8.84
C GLY A 421 18.78 -26.38 -8.88
N GLU A 422 19.55 -25.48 -9.50
CA GLU A 422 21.01 -25.57 -9.60
C GLU A 422 21.68 -24.36 -8.95
N ALA A 423 22.88 -24.54 -8.42
CA ALA A 423 23.77 -23.42 -8.10
C ALA A 423 24.75 -23.22 -9.26
N VAL A 424 24.84 -22.00 -9.78
CA VAL A 424 25.82 -21.59 -10.79
C VAL A 424 26.93 -20.82 -10.10
N ARG A 425 28.17 -21.32 -10.09
CA ARG A 425 29.31 -20.60 -9.51
C ARG A 425 30.06 -19.82 -10.58
N TYR A 426 30.71 -18.73 -10.20
CA TYR A 426 31.45 -17.85 -11.11
C TYR A 426 32.88 -17.63 -10.63
N ARG A 427 33.81 -17.46 -11.57
CA ARG A 427 35.24 -17.24 -11.27
C ARG A 427 35.50 -15.99 -10.41
N HIS A 428 34.71 -14.95 -10.60
CA HIS A 428 34.86 -13.65 -9.95
C HIS A 428 33.58 -13.20 -9.24
N GLY A 429 32.70 -14.13 -8.88
CA GLY A 429 31.42 -13.85 -8.26
C GLY A 429 30.99 -14.95 -7.30
N ARG A 430 30.02 -14.64 -6.45
CA ARG A 430 29.37 -15.63 -5.57
C ARG A 430 28.43 -16.52 -6.37
N ALA A 431 27.93 -17.59 -5.75
CA ALA A 431 27.03 -18.50 -6.44
C ALA A 431 25.67 -17.85 -6.71
N TRP A 432 25.06 -18.20 -7.85
CA TRP A 432 23.70 -17.83 -8.18
C TRP A 432 22.80 -19.05 -8.09
N PHE A 433 21.63 -18.92 -7.46
CA PHE A 433 20.63 -19.99 -7.42
C PHE A 433 19.68 -19.87 -8.62
N ASP A 434 19.58 -20.95 -9.38
CA ASP A 434 18.71 -21.09 -10.55
C ASP A 434 17.59 -22.08 -10.20
N GLY A 435 16.47 -21.56 -9.70
CA GLY A 435 15.25 -22.34 -9.45
C GLY A 435 14.45 -22.47 -10.74
N GLU A 436 14.09 -23.67 -11.17
CA GLU A 436 13.30 -23.88 -12.39
C GLU A 436 11.99 -23.06 -12.34
N GLY A 437 11.91 -22.07 -13.24
CA GLY A 437 10.90 -21.03 -13.32
C GLY A 437 11.37 -19.78 -14.06
N ALA A 438 12.69 -19.54 -14.12
CA ALA A 438 13.27 -18.55 -15.04
C ALA A 438 13.34 -19.14 -16.45
N ALA A 439 12.41 -18.73 -17.32
CA ALA A 439 12.41 -19.10 -18.73
C ALA A 439 13.78 -18.85 -19.36
N ASP A 440 14.38 -19.90 -19.95
CA ASP A 440 15.64 -19.81 -20.67
C ASP A 440 15.37 -19.20 -22.07
N PRO A 441 15.80 -17.96 -22.39
CA PRO A 441 15.59 -17.38 -23.71
C PRO A 441 16.52 -17.96 -24.77
N SER A 442 17.38 -18.94 -24.44
CA SER A 442 18.38 -19.50 -25.35
C SER A 442 17.99 -20.83 -26.02
N GLY A 443 16.77 -21.32 -25.80
CA GLY A 443 16.23 -22.55 -26.39
C GLY A 443 15.62 -22.42 -27.79
N SER A 444 16.11 -21.53 -28.66
CA SER A 444 15.73 -21.53 -30.08
C SER A 444 16.88 -22.03 -30.96
N SER A 445 17.07 -23.34 -31.02
CA SER A 445 17.71 -23.95 -32.20
C SER A 445 17.27 -25.40 -32.37
N GLY A 446 16.87 -25.75 -33.59
CA GLY A 446 16.89 -27.15 -34.05
C GLY A 446 15.55 -27.81 -34.36
N ALA A 447 14.63 -27.15 -35.09
CA ALA A 447 13.64 -27.90 -35.85
C ALA A 447 14.34 -28.61 -37.02
N GLY A 448 14.64 -29.89 -36.81
CA GLY A 448 15.28 -30.78 -37.76
C GLY A 448 14.54 -30.88 -39.08
N SER A 449 15.31 -30.78 -40.15
CA SER A 449 14.95 -31.11 -41.53
C SER A 449 14.36 -32.52 -41.62
N GLY A 450 13.28 -32.64 -42.41
CA GLY A 450 12.44 -33.82 -42.47
C GLY A 450 13.06 -35.05 -43.12
N THR A 451 12.59 -36.19 -42.65
CA THR A 451 12.63 -37.47 -43.35
C THR A 451 11.18 -37.88 -43.64
N ALA A 452 10.84 -37.85 -44.93
CA ALA A 452 9.56 -38.32 -45.46
C ALA A 452 9.51 -39.87 -45.46
N PRO A 453 8.36 -40.49 -45.19
CA PRO A 453 8.16 -41.89 -45.49
C PRO A 453 7.70 -42.07 -46.94
N THR A 454 8.39 -43.00 -47.60
CA THR A 454 8.18 -43.53 -48.94
C THR A 454 6.74 -44.04 -49.14
N ALA A 455 6.03 -43.46 -50.11
CA ALA A 455 4.80 -44.03 -50.65
C ALA A 455 5.10 -44.89 -51.87
N THR A 456 4.75 -46.17 -51.78
CA THR A 456 4.68 -47.15 -52.85
C THR A 456 3.67 -46.73 -53.92
N ARG A 457 4.05 -46.80 -55.19
CA ARG A 457 3.12 -46.84 -56.33
C ARG A 457 2.87 -48.28 -56.73
N SER A 458 1.60 -48.64 -56.81
CA SER A 458 1.03 -49.34 -57.96
C SER A 458 0.52 -48.28 -58.95
#